data_AF-A0A1Z2LC02-F1
#
_entry.id   AF-A0A1Z2LC02-F1
#
_cell.length_a   1.000
_cell.length_b   1.000
_cell.length_c   1.000
_cell.angle_alpha   90.00
_cell.angle_beta   90.00
_cell.angle_gamma   90.00
#
_symmetry.space_group_name_H-M   'P 1'
#
loop_
_entity.id
_entity.type
_entity.pdbx_description
1 polymer ?
#
loop_
_entity_poly.entity_id
_entity_poly.type
_entity_poly.pdbx_seq_one_letter_code
_entity_poly.pdbx_strand_id
1 'polypeptide(L)' 'MADTAWPLVAGLLIMALMVVLVAHLALSGSAARDRARVLKALSEVIHALAEVVRAFWGRR' A
#
# COMPACT_ATOMS: atom_id res chain seq x y z
N MET A 1 14.55 -20.38 10.18
CA MET A 1 14.44 -19.20 9.28
C MET A 1 12.99 -18.86 8.91
N ALA A 2 11.97 -19.40 9.60
CA ALA A 2 10.56 -19.00 9.43
C ALA A 2 10.18 -17.84 10.38
N ASP A 3 10.84 -17.75 11.53
CA ASP A 3 10.54 -16.79 12.60
C ASP A 3 10.93 -15.32 12.34
N THR A 4 11.69 -15.03 11.28
CA THR A 4 12.10 -13.67 10.91
C THR A 4 11.40 -13.13 9.66
N ALA A 5 10.63 -13.95 8.95
CA ALA A 5 9.86 -13.52 7.77
C ALA A 5 8.50 -12.89 8.15
N TRP A 6 7.93 -13.27 9.30
CA TRP A 6 6.64 -12.74 9.76
C TRP A 6 6.62 -11.22 9.99
N PRO A 7 7.65 -10.52 10.51
CA PRO A 7 7.60 -9.07 10.68
C PRO A 7 7.59 -8.32 9.35
N LEU A 8 8.22 -8.87 8.30
CA LEU A 8 8.14 -8.32 6.94
C LEU A 8 6.72 -8.43 6.39
N VAL A 9 6.09 -9.60 6.56
CA VAL A 9 4.71 -9.84 6.13
C VAL A 9 3.73 -8.97 6.93
N ALA A 10 3.91 -8.86 8.25
CA ALA A 10 3.10 -8.00 9.11
C ALA A 10 3.26 -6.52 8.74
N GLY A 11 4.49 -6.06 8.47
CA GLY A 11 4.75 -4.70 8.00
C GLY A 11 4.05 -4.39 6.68
N LEU A 12 4.10 -5.32 5.72
CA LEU A 12 3.36 -5.22 4.45
C LEU A 12 1.84 -5.15 4.67
N LEU A 13 1.31 -5.97 5.57
CA LEU A 13 -0.12 -6.00 5.90
C LEU A 13 -0.59 -4.69 6.54
N ILE A 14 0.17 -4.15 7.50
CA ILE A 14 -0.13 -2.88 8.15
C ILE A 14 -0.09 -1.74 7.12
N MET A 15 0.91 -1.74 6.25
CA MET A 15 1.05 -0.72 5.20
C MET A 15 -0.13 -0.78 4.22
N ALA A 16 -0.54 -1.98 3.79
CA ALA A 16 -1.70 -2.16 2.92
C ALA A 16 -3.00 -1.67 3.59
N LEU A 17 -3.21 -1.99 4.87
CA LEU A 17 -4.38 -1.54 5.64
C LEU A 17 -4.43 -0.01 5.78
N MET A 18 -3.30 0.63 6.07
CA MET A 18 -3.18 2.09 6.15
C MET A 18 -3.57 2.76 4.83
N VAL A 19 -3.10 2.21 3.71
CA VAL A 19 -3.40 2.74 2.37
C VAL A 19 -4.90 2.66 2.07
N VAL A 20 -5.55 1.54 2.39
CA VAL A 20 -7.00 1.35 2.22
C VAL A 20 -7.79 2.30 3.13
N LEU A 21 -7.36 2.47 4.38
CA LEU A 21 -8.03 3.35 5.33
C LEU A 21 -7.98 4.82 4.86
N VAL A 22 -6.81 5.28 4.41
CA VAL A 22 -6.62 6.62 3.85
C VAL A 22 -7.45 6.81 2.57
N ALA A 23 -7.47 5.80 1.69
CA ALA A 23 -8.32 5.82 0.50
C ALA A 23 -9.81 5.98 0.87
N HIS A 24 -10.27 5.22 1.85
CA HIS A 24 -11.66 5.24 2.28
C HIS A 24 -12.05 6.60 2.90
N LEU A 25 -11.21 7.14 3.79
CA LEU A 25 -11.42 8.46 4.39
C LEU A 25 -11.49 9.57 3.33
N ALA A 26 -10.59 9.53 2.36
CA ALA A 26 -10.57 10.47 1.26
C ALA A 26 -11.77 10.36 0.31
N LEU A 27 -12.26 9.15 0.04
CA LEU A 27 -13.44 8.95 -0.81
C LEU A 27 -14.73 9.38 -0.11
N SER A 28 -14.85 9.11 1.20
CA SER A 28 -16.03 9.44 2.02
C SER A 28 -16.17 10.94 2.33
N GLY A 29 -15.06 11.68 2.45
CA GLY A 29 -15.08 13.09 2.89
C GLY A 29 -14.78 14.16 1.85
N SER A 30 -14.26 13.80 0.65
CA SER A 30 -13.52 14.78 -0.17
C SER A 30 -14.17 15.16 -1.52
N ALA A 31 -13.97 16.43 -1.90
CA ALA A 31 -14.43 17.02 -3.16
C ALA A 31 -13.83 16.28 -4.38
N ALA A 32 -14.51 16.32 -5.54
CA ALA A 32 -14.11 15.55 -6.72
C ALA A 32 -12.63 15.75 -7.15
N ARG A 33 -12.07 16.95 -6.89
CA ARG A 33 -10.66 17.28 -7.17
C ARG A 33 -9.68 16.55 -6.25
N ASP A 34 -10.05 16.32 -5.00
CA ASP A 34 -9.24 15.56 -4.04
C ASP A 34 -9.33 14.06 -4.27
N ARG A 35 -10.48 13.56 -4.76
CA ARG A 35 -10.61 12.15 -5.18
C ARG A 35 -9.60 11.78 -6.26
N ALA A 36 -9.43 12.62 -7.28
CA ALA A 36 -8.45 12.39 -8.35
C ALA A 36 -7.01 12.39 -7.82
N ARG A 37 -6.69 13.30 -6.88
CA ARG A 37 -5.36 13.41 -6.28
C ARG A 37 -5.05 12.20 -5.40
N VAL A 38 -6.04 11.72 -4.66
CA VAL A 38 -5.92 10.52 -3.81
C VAL A 38 -5.82 9.24 -4.63
N LEU A 39 -6.62 9.10 -5.69
CA LEU A 39 -6.50 7.96 -6.61
C LEU A 39 -5.11 7.89 -7.27
N LYS A 40 -4.54 9.06 -7.61
CA LYS A 40 -3.17 9.13 -8.14
C LYS A 40 -2.14 8.70 -7.09
N ALA A 41 -2.26 9.18 -5.85
CA ALA A 41 -1.39 8.77 -4.75
C ALA A 41 -1.52 7.26 -4.44
N LEU A 42 -2.74 6.72 -4.45
CA LEU A 42 -3.00 5.29 -4.30
C LEU A 42 -2.32 4.46 -5.38
N SER A 43 -2.40 4.91 -6.63
CA SER A 43 -1.76 4.24 -7.76
C SER A 43 -0.24 4.18 -7.58
N GLU A 44 0.40 5.29 -7.18
CA GLU A 44 1.84 5.32 -6.89
C GLU A 44 2.22 4.39 -5.74
N VAL A 45 1.43 4.36 -4.66
CA VAL A 45 1.70 3.47 -3.52
C VAL A 45 1.55 2.00 -3.91
N ILE A 46 0.52 1.64 -4.68
CA ILE A 46 0.36 0.27 -5.19
C ILE A 46 1.54 -0.12 -6.09
N HIS A 47 2.00 0.80 -6.94
CA HIS A 47 3.16 0.57 -7.80
C HIS A 47 4.44 0.32 -6.98
N ALA A 48 4.68 1.14 -5.96
CA ALA A 48 5.80 0.97 -5.05
C ALA A 48 5.70 -0.36 -4.27
N LEU A 49 4.50 -0.74 -3.82
CA LEU A 49 4.28 -2.03 -3.16
C LEU A 49 4.58 -3.21 -4.10
N ALA A 50 4.17 -3.11 -5.35
CA ALA A 50 4.43 -4.11 -6.38
C ALA A 50 5.94 -4.24 -6.67
N GLU A 51 6.69 -3.13 -6.71
CA GLU A 51 8.15 -3.17 -6.83
C GLU A 51 8.81 -3.84 -5.63
N VAL A 52 8.37 -3.54 -4.41
CA VAL A 52 8.90 -4.18 -3.19
C VAL A 52 8.64 -5.68 -3.22
N VAL A 53 7.41 -6.11 -3.55
CA VAL A 53 7.06 -7.53 -3.69
C VAL A 53 7.90 -8.19 -4.77
N ARG A 54 8.05 -7.53 -5.93
CA ARG A 54 8.86 -8.03 -7.05
C ARG A 54 10.35 -8.14 -6.70
N ALA A 55 10.91 -7.16 -5.99
CA ALA A 55 12.29 -7.17 -5.52
C ALA A 55 12.53 -8.22 -4.41
N PHE A 56 11.48 -8.56 -3.66
CA PHE A 56 11.52 -9.61 -2.65
C PHE A 56 11.41 -11.01 -3.27
N TRP A 57 10.56 -11.19 -4.28
CA TRP A 57 10.40 -12.45 -5.01
C TRP A 57 11.53 -12.72 -6.01
N GLY A 58 12.06 -11.72 -6.71
CA GLY A 58 13.17 -11.89 -7.66
C GLY A 58 14.52 -12.18 -7.03
N ARG A 59 14.62 -12.16 -5.69
CA ARG A 59 15.81 -12.56 -4.92
C ARG A 59 15.79 -14.01 -4.44
N ARG A 60 14.71 -14.75 -4.67
CA ARG A 60 14.60 -16.19 -4.41
C ARG A 60 14.83 -16.97 -5.70
#